data_AF-A0A2V9G1F9-F1
#
_entry.id   AF-A0A2V9G1F9-F1
#
_cell.length_a   1.000
_cell.length_b   1.000
_cell.length_c   1.000
_cell.angle_alpha   90.00
_cell.angle_beta   90.00
_cell.angle_gamma   90.00
#
_symmetry.space_group_name_H-M   'P 1'
#
loop_
_entity.id
_entity.type
_entity.pdbx_description
1 polymer ?
#
loop_
_entity_poly.entity_id
_entity_poly.type
_entity_poly.pdbx_seq_one_letter_code
_entity_poly.pdbx_strand_id
1 'polypeptide(L)'
;MAMICLKAVEWSDFVNHAASDVRREAVPKHRGTWRKRYLETGALWRKVAKVPAQEASYRPAAERVRMVKAAFTPAGLMPRRQETGGLIQQLYDSFSRPAPAGTRSAAMRVRQVLYRADPYQIDLQIELQQVQNRLAVTGQLVDLSHPEMVGRGVQVMISDGREYIVNTVTNHFGEFRGEVENSGDLEISFHGGSRKPIVILLRGALNPFSSAKE
;
A
#
# COMPACT_ATOMS: atom_id res chain seq x y z
N MET A 1 59.07 -0.82 -1.36
CA MET A 1 58.23 -1.67 -0.48
C MET A 1 56.77 -1.29 -0.73
N ALA A 2 56.01 -2.17 -1.36
CA ALA A 2 54.67 -1.85 -1.86
C ALA A 2 53.61 -1.88 -0.74
N MET A 3 52.74 -0.88 -0.77
CA MET A 3 51.65 -0.63 0.16
C MET A 3 50.49 -1.59 -0.12
N ILE A 4 50.31 -2.63 0.70
CA ILE A 4 49.18 -3.56 0.55
C ILE A 4 47.99 -3.01 1.34
N CYS A 5 47.12 -2.25 0.65
CA CYS A 5 45.76 -1.97 1.12
C CYS A 5 44.86 -3.13 0.68
N LEU A 6 44.31 -3.88 1.63
CA LEU A 6 43.31 -4.89 1.33
C LEU A 6 42.04 -4.23 0.78
N LYS A 7 41.52 -4.74 -0.33
CA LYS A 7 40.22 -4.36 -0.89
C LYS A 7 39.08 -4.96 -0.07
N ALA A 8 37.87 -4.43 -0.23
CA ALA A 8 36.69 -4.85 0.54
C ALA A 8 36.40 -6.37 0.45
N VAL A 9 36.57 -6.97 -0.72
CA VAL A 9 36.41 -8.42 -0.93
C VAL A 9 37.43 -9.21 -0.12
N GLU A 10 38.68 -8.76 -0.09
CA GLU A 10 39.76 -9.43 0.65
C GLU A 10 39.55 -9.31 2.17
N TRP A 11 38.98 -8.20 2.65
CA TRP A 11 38.54 -8.07 4.04
C TRP A 11 37.39 -9.00 4.39
N SER A 12 36.43 -9.18 3.48
CA SER A 12 35.33 -10.12 3.64
C SER A 12 35.85 -11.56 3.72
N ASP A 13 36.73 -11.97 2.80
CA ASP A 13 37.34 -13.30 2.78
C ASP A 13 38.15 -13.58 4.06
N PHE A 14 38.90 -12.57 4.54
CA PHE A 14 39.69 -12.66 5.76
C PHE A 14 38.83 -12.91 7.00
N VAL A 15 37.73 -12.16 7.16
CA VAL A 15 36.86 -12.30 8.33
C VAL A 15 35.96 -13.53 8.26
N ASN A 16 35.57 -13.96 7.07
CA ASN A 16 34.76 -15.16 6.85
C ASN A 16 35.59 -16.46 6.81
N HIS A 17 36.91 -16.38 7.06
CA HIS A 17 37.86 -17.50 6.95
C HIS A 17 37.87 -18.19 5.57
N ALA A 18 37.40 -17.51 4.52
CA ALA A 18 37.31 -18.01 3.16
C ALA A 18 38.61 -17.84 2.34
N ALA A 19 39.57 -17.06 2.84
CA ALA A 19 40.89 -16.94 2.24
C ALA A 19 41.81 -18.13 2.57
N SER A 20 42.50 -18.66 1.57
CA SER A 20 43.54 -19.69 1.72
C SER A 20 44.69 -19.21 2.62
N ASP A 21 45.28 -20.14 3.38
CA ASP A 21 46.21 -19.88 4.49
C ASP A 21 47.44 -19.01 4.11
N VAL A 22 47.80 -18.96 2.82
CA VAL A 22 48.92 -18.16 2.26
C VAL A 22 48.78 -16.65 2.52
N ARG A 23 47.55 -16.12 2.71
CA ARG A 23 47.35 -14.68 3.02
C ARG A 23 47.25 -14.37 4.51
N ARG A 24 47.09 -15.37 5.39
CA ARG A 24 47.09 -15.16 6.85
C ARG A 24 48.49 -14.84 7.39
N GLU A 25 49.54 -15.28 6.71
CA GLU A 25 50.94 -14.96 7.04
C GLU A 25 51.37 -13.57 6.52
N ALA A 26 50.63 -12.98 5.57
CA ALA A 26 50.90 -11.64 5.04
C ALA A 26 50.37 -10.50 5.95
N VAL A 27 50.25 -10.75 7.26
CA VAL A 27 50.02 -9.69 8.25
C VAL A 27 51.30 -8.85 8.33
N PRO A 28 51.31 -7.57 7.94
CA PRO A 28 52.55 -6.81 7.87
C PRO A 28 53.14 -6.63 9.28
N LYS A 29 54.34 -7.15 9.50
CA LYS A 29 55.19 -6.83 10.67
C LYS A 29 55.68 -5.38 10.58
N HIS A 30 54.80 -4.38 10.71
CA HIS A 30 55.19 -2.97 10.69
C HIS A 30 54.62 -2.17 11.86
N ARG A 31 55.50 -1.35 12.48
CA ARG A 31 55.22 -0.53 13.68
C ARG A 31 54.68 0.85 13.27
N GLY A 32 53.62 1.32 13.94
CA GLY A 32 53.10 2.70 13.85
C GLY A 32 51.59 2.82 13.57
N THR A 33 51.18 4.01 13.12
CA THR A 33 49.79 4.45 12.82
C THR A 33 49.02 3.53 11.87
N TRP A 34 49.72 2.81 10.98
CA TRP A 34 49.12 1.82 10.08
C TRP A 34 48.51 0.61 10.79
N ARG A 35 49.16 0.14 11.87
CA ARG A 35 48.65 -0.98 12.67
C ARG A 35 47.31 -0.63 13.31
N LYS A 36 47.14 0.63 13.73
CA LYS A 36 45.88 1.13 14.29
C LYS A 36 44.76 1.07 13.25
N ARG A 37 44.97 1.62 12.05
CA ARG A 37 43.98 1.64 10.96
C ARG A 37 43.61 0.22 10.49
N TYR A 38 44.59 -0.68 10.39
CA TYR A 38 44.36 -2.10 10.07
C TYR A 38 43.53 -2.81 11.14
N LEU A 39 43.84 -2.61 12.43
CA LEU A 39 43.08 -3.20 13.54
C LEU A 39 41.65 -2.65 13.61
N GLU A 40 41.45 -1.35 13.40
CA GLU A 40 40.13 -0.70 13.37
C GLU A 40 39.28 -1.21 12.20
N THR A 41 39.88 -1.32 11.01
CA THR A 41 39.20 -1.81 9.80
C THR A 41 38.83 -3.28 9.98
N GLY A 42 39.75 -4.12 10.49
CA GLY A 42 39.45 -5.52 10.79
C GLY A 42 38.44 -5.71 11.92
N ALA A 43 38.34 -4.78 12.87
CA ALA A 43 37.29 -4.79 13.89
C ALA A 43 35.91 -4.43 13.30
N LEU A 44 35.85 -3.47 12.37
CA LEU A 44 34.63 -3.13 11.65
C LEU A 44 34.11 -4.31 10.83
N TRP A 45 34.97 -4.94 10.03
CA TRP A 45 34.57 -6.10 9.22
C TRP A 45 34.15 -7.30 10.06
N ARG A 46 34.77 -7.51 11.24
CA ARG A 46 34.29 -8.51 12.23
C ARG A 46 32.93 -8.20 12.81
N LYS A 47 32.54 -6.92 12.94
CA LYS A 47 31.16 -6.56 13.31
C LYS A 47 30.20 -6.89 12.18
N VAL A 48 30.54 -6.53 10.95
CA VAL A 48 29.72 -6.81 9.75
C VAL A 48 29.49 -8.32 9.57
N ALA A 49 30.53 -9.14 9.71
CA ALA A 49 30.40 -10.59 9.57
C ALA A 49 29.54 -11.26 10.66
N LYS A 50 29.26 -10.58 11.78
CA LYS A 50 28.35 -11.07 12.83
C LYS A 50 26.88 -10.72 12.55
N VAL A 51 26.61 -9.79 11.64
CA VAL A 51 25.24 -9.34 11.31
C VAL A 51 24.36 -10.47 10.75
N PRO A 52 24.83 -11.37 9.85
CA PRO A 52 23.99 -12.45 9.32
C PRO A 52 23.48 -13.43 10.40
N ALA A 53 24.28 -13.67 11.45
CA ALA A 53 23.85 -14.49 12.58
C ALA A 53 22.72 -13.83 13.38
N GLN A 54 22.71 -12.49 13.44
CA GLN A 54 21.65 -11.70 14.06
C GLN A 54 20.44 -11.54 13.13
N GLU A 55 20.62 -11.64 11.81
CA GLU A 55 19.53 -11.58 10.84
C GLU A 55 18.55 -12.76 10.98
N ALA A 56 19.06 -13.92 11.39
CA ALA A 56 18.24 -15.08 11.69
C ALA A 56 17.22 -14.83 12.82
N SER A 57 17.51 -13.92 13.77
CA SER A 57 16.57 -13.60 14.86
C SER A 57 15.46 -12.61 14.43
N TYR A 58 15.63 -11.90 13.32
CA TYR A 58 14.57 -11.07 12.72
C TYR A 58 13.60 -11.88 11.86
N ARG A 59 13.90 -13.15 11.54
CA ARG A 59 12.96 -14.00 10.80
C ARG A 59 11.78 -14.38 11.69
N PRO A 60 10.54 -13.97 11.36
CA PRO A 60 9.37 -14.38 12.13
C PRO A 60 9.16 -15.90 12.00
N ALA A 61 8.65 -16.52 13.06
CA ALA A 61 8.33 -17.95 13.04
C ALA A 61 7.37 -18.26 11.87
N ALA A 62 7.65 -19.34 11.13
CA ALA A 62 6.88 -19.71 9.94
C ALA A 62 5.38 -19.90 10.23
N GLU A 63 5.04 -20.35 11.44
CA GLU A 63 3.68 -20.47 11.93
C GLU A 63 2.95 -19.12 11.98
N ARG A 64 3.61 -18.06 12.49
CA ARG A 64 3.02 -16.70 12.50
C ARG A 64 2.76 -16.19 11.09
N VAL A 65 3.67 -16.46 10.16
CA VAL A 65 3.48 -16.10 8.75
C VAL A 65 2.30 -16.86 8.15
N ARG A 66 2.14 -18.15 8.46
CA ARG A 66 1.00 -18.97 8.00
C ARG A 66 -0.32 -18.51 8.62
N MET A 67 -0.35 -18.20 9.91
CA MET A 67 -1.54 -17.66 10.59
C MET A 67 -2.01 -16.35 9.97
N VAL A 68 -1.08 -15.43 9.72
CA VAL A 68 -1.40 -14.17 9.03
C VAL A 68 -1.91 -14.45 7.61
N LYS A 69 -1.24 -15.30 6.82
CA LYS A 69 -1.72 -15.67 5.48
C LYS A 69 -3.10 -16.35 5.49
N ALA A 70 -3.37 -17.19 6.49
CA ALA A 70 -4.66 -17.86 6.67
C ALA A 70 -5.78 -16.89 7.02
N ALA A 71 -5.49 -15.85 7.82
CA ALA A 71 -6.45 -14.78 8.12
C ALA A 71 -6.87 -13.98 6.87
N PHE A 72 -6.08 -14.02 5.80
CA PHE A 72 -6.40 -13.43 4.50
C PHE A 72 -6.90 -14.46 3.46
N THR A 73 -7.17 -15.71 3.87
CA THR A 73 -7.79 -16.73 3.00
C THR A 73 -9.31 -16.63 3.12
N PRO A 74 -10.07 -16.53 2.02
CA PRO A 74 -11.50 -16.21 2.06
C PRO A 74 -12.32 -17.46 2.42
N ALA A 75 -12.38 -17.79 3.71
CA ALA A 75 -13.33 -18.77 4.26
C ALA A 75 -14.21 -18.05 5.29
N GLY A 76 -15.26 -17.36 4.83
CA GLY A 76 -16.24 -16.78 5.75
C GLY A 76 -17.03 -15.55 5.33
N LEU A 77 -16.88 -15.04 4.11
CA LEU A 77 -17.73 -13.94 3.62
C LEU A 77 -19.05 -14.56 3.11
N MET A 78 -20.03 -14.72 4.00
CA MET A 78 -21.43 -14.87 3.61
C MET A 78 -22.06 -13.48 3.65
N PRO A 79 -22.12 -12.74 2.52
CA PRO A 79 -22.75 -11.44 2.52
C PRO A 79 -24.24 -11.60 2.83
N ARG A 80 -24.74 -10.75 3.73
CA ARG A 80 -26.17 -10.58 3.96
C ARG A 80 -26.79 -10.11 2.65
N ARG A 81 -27.43 -11.04 1.97
CA ARG A 81 -28.06 -10.87 0.65
C ARG A 81 -29.01 -9.67 0.65
N GLN A 82 -28.52 -8.51 0.22
CA GLN A 82 -29.37 -7.46 -0.32
C GLN A 82 -29.61 -7.82 -1.78
N GLU A 83 -30.76 -8.43 -2.04
CA GLU A 83 -31.13 -8.88 -3.38
C GLU A 83 -31.46 -7.69 -4.29
N THR A 84 -30.86 -7.72 -5.48
CA THR A 84 -31.26 -7.07 -6.74
C THR A 84 -30.95 -5.58 -6.94
N GLY A 85 -29.66 -5.31 -7.21
CA GLY A 85 -29.17 -4.36 -8.23
C GLY A 85 -28.08 -5.08 -9.04
N GLY A 86 -27.76 -4.67 -10.26
CA GLY A 86 -26.75 -5.33 -11.11
C GLY A 86 -25.43 -5.62 -10.36
N LEU A 87 -24.69 -6.65 -10.78
CA LEU A 87 -23.44 -7.07 -10.14
C LEU A 87 -22.47 -5.87 -10.04
N ILE A 88 -22.25 -5.37 -8.82
CA ILE A 88 -21.24 -4.35 -8.56
C ILE A 88 -19.91 -5.06 -8.38
N GLN A 89 -18.94 -4.73 -9.23
CA GLN A 89 -17.61 -5.32 -9.21
C GLN A 89 -16.55 -4.25 -8.96
N GLN A 90 -15.73 -4.43 -7.93
CA GLN A 90 -14.53 -3.61 -7.73
C GLN A 90 -13.43 -4.06 -8.69
N LEU A 91 -13.03 -3.17 -9.61
CA LEU A 91 -11.99 -3.44 -10.62
C LEU A 91 -10.59 -3.04 -10.15
N TYR A 92 -10.50 -2.01 -9.31
CA TYR A 92 -9.22 -1.50 -8.79
C TYR A 92 -9.39 -0.92 -7.38
N ASP A 93 -8.36 -1.07 -6.55
CA ASP A 93 -8.20 -0.37 -5.28
C ASP A 93 -6.70 -0.13 -5.03
N SER A 94 -6.31 1.12 -4.81
CA SER A 94 -4.92 1.47 -4.55
C SER A 94 -4.41 0.88 -3.24
N PHE A 95 -5.28 0.67 -2.25
CA PHE A 95 -4.90 0.15 -0.94
C PHE A 95 -4.71 -1.37 -0.95
N SER A 96 -5.26 -2.08 -1.93
CA SER A 96 -5.03 -3.52 -2.10
C SER A 96 -3.70 -3.83 -2.79
N ARG A 97 -2.97 -2.81 -3.27
CA ARG A 97 -1.69 -2.96 -3.96
C ARG A 97 -0.52 -2.61 -3.04
N PRO A 98 0.51 -3.46 -2.94
CA PRO A 98 1.70 -3.13 -2.15
C PRO A 98 2.40 -1.91 -2.76
N ALA A 99 2.84 -0.98 -1.90
CA ALA A 99 3.61 0.17 -2.34
C ALA A 99 4.90 -0.29 -3.05
N PRO A 100 5.26 0.30 -4.19
CA PRO A 100 6.53 0.02 -4.86
C PRO A 100 7.73 0.23 -3.91
N ALA A 101 8.75 -0.61 -4.04
CA ALA A 101 9.97 -0.45 -3.26
C ALA A 101 10.58 0.95 -3.51
N GLY A 102 10.84 1.69 -2.42
CA GLY A 102 11.39 3.05 -2.49
C GLY A 102 10.35 4.18 -2.44
N THR A 103 9.05 3.89 -2.39
CA THR A 103 8.02 4.91 -2.12
C THR A 103 8.17 5.45 -0.69
N ARG A 104 8.74 6.65 -0.55
CA ARG A 104 8.74 7.38 0.72
C ARG A 104 7.34 7.94 0.91
N SER A 105 6.57 7.35 1.84
CA SER A 105 5.22 7.83 2.18
C SER A 105 5.30 9.30 2.64
N ALA A 106 4.97 10.23 1.76
CA ALA A 106 4.44 11.51 2.21
C ALA A 106 3.00 11.25 2.66
N ALA A 107 2.60 11.90 3.75
CA ALA A 107 1.40 11.63 4.55
C ALA A 107 0.04 11.86 3.87
N MET A 108 -0.06 11.73 2.54
CA MET A 108 -1.31 11.85 1.82
C MET A 108 -1.98 10.48 1.74
N ARG A 109 -2.94 10.26 2.64
CA ARG A 109 -3.85 9.10 2.60
C ARG A 109 -4.84 9.33 1.46
N VAL A 110 -4.38 9.10 0.23
CA VAL A 110 -5.22 9.10 -0.98
C VAL A 110 -5.55 7.66 -1.33
N ARG A 111 -6.83 7.30 -1.37
CA ARG A 111 -7.30 6.01 -1.87
C ARG A 111 -8.00 6.21 -3.21
N GLN A 112 -7.65 5.38 -4.17
CA GLN A 112 -8.27 5.36 -5.49
C GLN A 112 -8.97 4.03 -5.69
N VAL A 113 -10.24 4.03 -6.11
CA VAL A 113 -11.05 2.83 -6.27
C VAL A 113 -11.88 2.92 -7.53
N LEU A 114 -11.90 1.86 -8.32
CA LEU A 114 -12.70 1.75 -9.54
C LEU A 114 -13.76 0.67 -9.37
N TYR A 115 -15.02 1.01 -9.60
CA TYR A 115 -16.14 0.06 -9.62
C TYR A 115 -16.80 0.00 -10.99
N ARG A 116 -17.34 -1.17 -11.29
CA ARG A 116 -18.24 -1.43 -12.41
C ARG A 116 -19.60 -1.84 -11.87
N ALA A 117 -20.65 -1.16 -12.32
CA ALA A 117 -22.03 -1.46 -11.99
C ALA A 117 -22.84 -1.28 -13.27
N ASP A 118 -22.91 -2.34 -14.10
CA ASP A 118 -23.38 -2.24 -15.48
C ASP A 118 -24.70 -1.46 -15.62
N PRO A 119 -24.79 -0.50 -16.57
CA PRO A 119 -23.79 -0.17 -17.59
C PRO A 119 -22.73 0.85 -17.13
N TYR A 120 -22.67 1.20 -15.86
CA TYR A 120 -21.81 2.28 -15.37
C TYR A 120 -20.43 1.80 -14.93
N GLN A 121 -19.46 2.69 -15.08
CA GLN A 121 -18.17 2.63 -14.40
C GLN A 121 -17.99 3.90 -13.56
N ILE A 122 -17.48 3.74 -12.35
CA ILE A 122 -17.23 4.84 -11.43
C ILE A 122 -15.82 4.77 -10.87
N ASP A 123 -15.03 5.80 -11.14
CA ASP A 123 -13.72 6.02 -10.55
C ASP A 123 -13.86 6.97 -9.35
N LEU A 124 -13.19 6.66 -8.25
CA LEU A 124 -13.27 7.39 -6.99
C LEU A 124 -11.86 7.67 -6.47
N GLN A 125 -11.62 8.92 -6.08
CA GLN A 125 -10.45 9.36 -5.34
C GLN A 125 -10.89 9.97 -4.01
N ILE A 126 -10.36 9.44 -2.92
CA ILE A 126 -10.72 9.79 -1.55
C ILE A 126 -9.49 10.30 -0.83
N GLU A 127 -9.59 11.48 -0.22
CA GLU A 127 -8.48 12.15 0.45
C GLU A 127 -8.87 12.64 1.84
N LEU A 128 -7.98 12.48 2.82
CA LEU A 128 -8.18 13.07 4.15
C LEU A 128 -7.82 14.56 4.14
N GLN A 129 -8.79 15.41 4.47
CA GLN A 129 -8.52 16.80 4.84
C GLN A 129 -8.09 16.88 6.30
N GLN A 130 -6.78 17.04 6.53
CA GLN A 130 -6.16 16.95 7.86
C GLN A 130 -6.69 17.95 8.89
N VAL A 131 -7.14 19.13 8.46
CA VAL A 131 -7.57 20.20 9.37
C VAL A 131 -8.97 19.94 9.95
N GLN A 132 -9.84 19.24 9.22
CA GLN A 132 -11.26 19.13 9.56
C GLN A 132 -11.73 17.68 9.80
N ASN A 133 -10.84 16.68 9.70
CA ASN A 133 -11.19 15.26 9.72
C ASN A 133 -12.35 14.93 8.75
N ARG A 134 -12.28 15.49 7.54
CA ARG A 134 -13.25 15.26 6.47
C ARG A 134 -12.61 14.51 5.33
N LEU A 135 -13.42 13.75 4.61
CA LEU A 135 -13.04 13.09 3.37
C LEU A 135 -13.44 13.99 2.21
N ALA A 136 -12.46 14.41 1.40
CA ALA A 136 -12.74 14.92 0.07
C ALA A 136 -12.92 13.72 -0.86
N VAL A 137 -14.08 13.62 -1.48
CA VAL A 137 -14.41 12.58 -2.45
C VAL A 137 -14.55 13.25 -3.81
N THR A 138 -13.70 12.85 -4.74
CA THR A 138 -13.81 13.21 -6.16
C THR A 138 -14.11 11.94 -6.92
N GLY A 139 -15.04 11.98 -7.86
CA GLY A 139 -15.33 10.81 -8.69
C GLY A 139 -15.73 11.18 -10.10
N GLN A 140 -15.68 10.18 -10.96
CA GLN A 140 -16.11 10.27 -12.35
C GLN A 140 -17.00 9.09 -12.70
N LEU A 141 -18.19 9.39 -13.24
CA LEU A 141 -19.17 8.42 -13.68
C LEU A 141 -19.20 8.35 -15.20
N VAL A 142 -19.07 7.15 -15.74
CA VAL A 142 -19.12 6.86 -17.18
C VAL A 142 -20.24 5.87 -17.45
N ASP A 143 -21.12 6.18 -18.40
CA ASP A 143 -22.07 5.22 -18.95
C ASP A 143 -21.42 4.47 -20.11
N LEU A 144 -21.16 3.17 -19.94
CA LEU A 144 -20.51 2.34 -20.96
C LEU A 144 -21.46 1.98 -22.11
N SER A 145 -22.77 2.16 -21.94
CA SER A 145 -23.74 1.95 -23.04
C SER A 145 -23.80 3.14 -23.99
N HIS A 146 -23.54 4.35 -23.49
CA HIS A 146 -23.49 5.59 -24.27
C HIS A 146 -22.25 6.42 -23.89
N PRO A 147 -21.04 5.99 -24.30
CA PRO A 147 -19.80 6.64 -23.92
C PRO A 147 -19.74 8.13 -24.28
N GLU A 148 -20.47 8.55 -25.31
CA GLU A 148 -20.61 9.93 -25.76
C GLU A 148 -21.41 10.84 -24.80
N MET A 149 -22.24 10.27 -23.93
CA MET A 149 -23.10 11.01 -23.00
C MET A 149 -22.52 11.14 -21.58
N VAL A 150 -21.34 10.55 -21.33
CA VAL A 150 -20.53 10.63 -20.09
C VAL A 150 -21.35 10.98 -18.84
N GLY A 151 -22.21 10.07 -18.36
CA GLY A 151 -22.86 10.13 -17.04
C GLY A 151 -23.35 11.51 -16.58
N ARG A 152 -23.75 12.43 -17.47
CA ARG A 152 -23.93 13.86 -17.18
C ARG A 152 -25.24 14.13 -16.47
N GLY A 153 -25.23 15.06 -15.51
CA GLY A 153 -26.45 15.48 -14.81
C GLY A 153 -27.02 14.42 -13.87
N VAL A 154 -26.25 13.39 -13.55
CA VAL A 154 -26.63 12.32 -12.63
C VAL A 154 -26.48 12.84 -11.20
N GLN A 155 -27.54 12.70 -10.41
CA GLN A 155 -27.49 12.99 -8.99
C GLN A 155 -26.70 11.89 -8.26
N VAL A 156 -25.66 12.30 -7.55
CA VAL A 156 -24.82 11.44 -6.74
C VAL A 156 -24.96 11.85 -5.28
N MET A 157 -25.25 10.88 -4.44
CA MET A 157 -25.28 11.01 -2.99
C MET A 157 -24.01 10.41 -2.41
N ILE A 158 -23.36 11.16 -1.53
CA ILE A 158 -22.15 10.77 -0.81
C ILE A 158 -22.51 10.81 0.68
N SER A 159 -22.36 9.70 1.39
CA SER A 159 -22.60 9.65 2.83
C SER A 159 -21.52 8.89 3.57
N ASP A 160 -21.42 9.15 4.87
CA ASP A 160 -20.54 8.40 5.77
C ASP A 160 -21.21 7.11 6.31
N GLY A 161 -22.32 6.69 5.68
CA GLY A 161 -23.17 5.60 6.16
C GLY A 161 -24.00 5.93 7.41
N ARG A 162 -24.01 7.20 7.86
CA ARG A 162 -24.79 7.69 9.00
C ARG A 162 -25.68 8.87 8.59
N GLU A 163 -25.68 9.94 9.38
CA GLU A 163 -26.55 11.11 9.18
C GLU A 163 -25.99 12.12 8.18
N TYR A 164 -24.68 12.07 7.86
CA TYR A 164 -24.07 13.07 6.99
C TYR A 164 -24.19 12.68 5.54
N ILE A 165 -24.97 13.45 4.80
CA ILE A 165 -25.26 13.23 3.39
C ILE A 165 -24.94 14.50 2.61
N VAL A 166 -24.15 14.34 1.54
CA VAL A 166 -23.92 15.37 0.52
C VAL A 166 -24.51 14.92 -0.79
N ASN A 167 -25.36 15.77 -1.36
CA ASN A 167 -25.88 15.60 -2.71
C ASN A 167 -25.08 16.46 -3.68
N THR A 168 -24.64 15.86 -4.77
CA THR A 168 -23.93 16.53 -5.86
C THR A 168 -24.48 16.05 -7.20
N VAL A 169 -24.14 16.76 -8.27
CA VAL A 169 -24.59 16.43 -9.62
C VAL A 169 -23.36 16.37 -10.52
N THR A 170 -23.28 15.34 -11.35
CA THR A 170 -22.17 15.20 -12.29
C THR A 170 -22.17 16.31 -13.33
N ASN A 171 -20.97 16.81 -13.65
CA ASN A 171 -20.78 17.81 -14.70
C ASN A 171 -20.89 17.18 -16.11
N HIS A 172 -20.53 17.93 -17.14
CA HIS A 172 -20.59 17.47 -18.54
C HIS A 172 -19.53 16.42 -18.91
N PHE A 173 -18.58 16.15 -18.02
CA PHE A 173 -17.58 15.07 -18.11
C PHE A 173 -17.86 13.92 -17.13
N GLY A 174 -19.05 13.89 -16.53
CA GLY A 174 -19.43 12.86 -15.54
C GLY A 174 -18.73 13.02 -14.19
N GLU A 175 -17.98 14.10 -13.96
CA GLU A 175 -17.23 14.30 -12.72
C GLU A 175 -18.12 14.92 -11.63
N PHE A 176 -17.85 14.53 -10.39
CA PHE A 176 -18.50 15.10 -9.22
C PHE A 176 -17.50 15.21 -8.06
N ARG A 177 -17.83 16.08 -7.10
CA ARG A 177 -17.04 16.26 -5.88
C ARG A 177 -17.95 16.56 -4.70
N GLY A 178 -17.56 16.06 -3.53
CA GLY A 178 -18.20 16.38 -2.26
C GLY A 178 -17.26 16.15 -1.09
N GLU A 179 -17.66 16.64 0.09
CA GLU A 179 -16.92 16.48 1.33
C GLU A 179 -17.84 15.91 2.41
N VAL A 180 -17.41 14.83 3.06
CA VAL A 180 -18.19 14.18 4.11
C VAL A 180 -17.34 13.96 5.35
N GLU A 181 -17.96 13.77 6.52
CA GLU A 181 -17.23 13.45 7.74
C GLU A 181 -16.49 12.11 7.61
N ASN A 182 -15.28 12.03 8.16
CA ASN A 182 -14.53 10.78 8.21
C ASN A 182 -15.00 9.91 9.39
N SER A 183 -16.14 9.23 9.23
CA SER A 183 -16.70 8.33 10.26
C SER A 183 -16.15 6.89 10.17
N GLY A 184 -15.34 6.61 9.14
CA GLY A 184 -14.81 5.29 8.81
C GLY A 184 -15.33 4.83 7.46
N ASP A 185 -16.64 4.62 7.32
CA ASP A 185 -17.23 4.10 6.09
C ASP A 185 -17.61 5.22 5.13
N LEU A 186 -17.72 4.87 3.85
CA LEU A 186 -18.18 5.77 2.79
C LEU A 186 -19.20 5.04 1.92
N GLU A 187 -20.35 5.65 1.70
CA GLU A 187 -21.36 5.17 0.78
C GLU A 187 -21.53 6.17 -0.36
N ILE A 188 -21.55 5.64 -1.58
CA ILE A 188 -21.86 6.39 -2.79
C ILE A 188 -23.10 5.77 -3.39
N SER A 189 -24.12 6.58 -3.63
CA SER A 189 -25.29 6.10 -4.38
C SER A 189 -25.70 7.07 -5.47
N PHE A 190 -26.24 6.53 -6.55
CA PHE A 190 -26.72 7.31 -7.66
C PHE A 190 -27.82 6.55 -8.39
N HIS A 191 -28.71 7.30 -9.04
CA HIS A 191 -29.70 6.75 -9.92
C HIS A 191 -29.16 6.75 -11.34
N GLY A 192 -28.89 5.56 -11.89
CA GLY A 192 -28.71 5.39 -13.33
C GLY A 192 -30.05 5.42 -14.08
N GLY A 193 -30.05 4.92 -15.32
CA GLY A 193 -31.27 4.68 -16.09
C GLY A 193 -32.22 3.62 -15.49
N SER A 194 -31.82 2.97 -14.39
CA SER A 194 -32.61 1.98 -13.67
C SER A 194 -33.46 2.61 -12.55
N ARG A 195 -34.61 2.01 -12.24
CA ARG A 195 -35.52 2.49 -11.19
C ARG A 195 -34.96 2.35 -9.77
N LYS A 196 -33.93 1.51 -9.58
CA LYS A 196 -33.26 1.32 -8.28
C LYS A 196 -31.92 2.07 -8.27
N PRO A 197 -31.54 2.70 -7.14
CA PRO A 197 -30.23 3.30 -7.01
C PRO A 197 -29.14 2.21 -7.04
N ILE A 198 -28.01 2.54 -7.66
CA ILE A 198 -26.76 1.80 -7.46
C ILE A 198 -26.15 2.32 -6.17
N VAL A 199 -25.78 1.42 -5.26
CA VAL A 199 -25.19 1.76 -3.96
C VAL A 199 -23.86 1.05 -3.82
N ILE A 200 -22.80 1.80 -3.60
CA ILE A 200 -21.44 1.33 -3.40
C ILE A 200 -21.04 1.67 -1.97
N LEU A 201 -20.74 0.64 -1.18
CA LEU A 201 -20.29 0.78 0.19
C LEU A 201 -18.80 0.46 0.30
N LEU A 202 -18.01 1.45 0.70
CA LEU A 202 -16.60 1.33 0.94
C LEU A 202 -16.33 1.33 2.45
N ARG A 203 -16.03 0.15 2.98
CA ARG A 203 -15.65 0.00 4.40
C ARG A 203 -14.28 0.60 4.67
N GLY A 204 -14.18 1.42 5.71
CA GLY A 204 -12.98 2.16 6.10
C GLY A 204 -12.30 2.85 4.92
N ALA A 205 -12.93 3.94 4.46
CA ALA A 205 -12.55 4.72 3.30
C ALA A 205 -11.06 5.04 3.22
N LEU A 206 -10.40 5.30 4.37
CA LEU A 206 -8.96 5.58 4.45
C LEU A 206 -8.18 4.64 5.38
N ASN A 207 -8.76 3.49 5.71
CA ASN A 207 -8.06 2.44 6.44
C ASN A 207 -7.64 1.34 5.45
N PRO A 208 -6.33 1.18 5.16
CA PRO A 208 -5.84 0.15 4.24
C PRO A 208 -6.13 -1.27 4.72
N PHE A 209 -6.51 -1.43 5.99
CA PHE A 209 -6.90 -2.72 6.58
C PHE A 209 -8.43 -2.89 6.67
N SER A 210 -9.22 -1.97 6.10
CA SER A 210 -10.67 -1.98 6.24
C SER A 210 -11.44 -2.44 5.00
N SER A 211 -10.75 -2.79 3.92
CA SER A 211 -11.36 -3.59 2.88
C SER A 211 -11.70 -4.97 3.46
N ALA A 212 -12.93 -5.08 3.97
CA ALA A 212 -13.74 -6.26 4.29
C ALA A 212 -14.33 -6.23 5.72
N LYS A 213 -15.58 -5.78 5.82
CA LYS A 213 -16.55 -6.37 6.74
C LYS A 213 -17.87 -6.49 5.99
N GLU A 214 -18.04 -7.60 5.29
CA GLU A 214 -19.35 -8.09 4.86
C GLU A 214 -19.41 -9.61 4.99
#